data_AF-A0A838SEK0-F1
#
_entry.id   AF-A0A838SEK0-F1
#
_cell.length_a   1.000
_cell.length_b   1.000
_cell.length_c   1.000
_cell.angle_alpha   90.00
_cell.angle_beta   90.00
_cell.angle_gamma   90.00
#
_symmetry.space_group_name_H-M   'P 1'
#
loop_
_entity.id
_entity.type
_entity.pdbx_description
1 polymer ?
#
loop_
_entity_poly.entity_id
_entity_poly.type
_entity_poly.pdbx_seq_one_letter_code
_entity_poly.pdbx_strand_id
1 'polypeptide(L)'
;MDVEGQWVEFQVRGMLQHLWAEVSEKLSDVGDPSIKYGGGKHDIQAALQESSSLIAEIESTEILIVYSEKKNFDSKDNSELNELRKGVSQIKKGMAENLKKLFKNL
;
A
#
# COMPACT_ATOMS: atom_id res chain seq x y z
N MET A 1 -14.38 32.52 14.35
CA MET A 1 -13.80 32.36 13.02
C MET A 1 -14.71 31.35 12.34
N ASP A 2 -15.65 31.83 11.53
CA ASP A 2 -16.72 31.03 10.94
C ASP A 2 -16.15 30.11 9.86
N VAL A 3 -16.49 28.82 9.95
CA VAL A 3 -16.06 27.76 9.02
C VAL A 3 -17.20 27.36 8.07
N GLU A 4 -18.31 28.12 8.05
CA GLU A 4 -19.45 27.85 7.17
C GLU A 4 -19.12 28.18 5.70
N GLY A 5 -19.21 27.17 4.83
CA GLY A 5 -19.11 27.34 3.38
C GLY A 5 -17.78 26.95 2.73
N GLN A 6 -16.83 26.33 3.46
CA GLN A 6 -15.60 25.81 2.87
C GLN A 6 -15.73 24.34 2.46
N TRP A 7 -15.17 24.00 1.29
CA TRP A 7 -15.07 22.62 0.82
C TRP A 7 -14.03 21.88 1.67
N VAL A 8 -14.47 20.79 2.29
CA VAL A 8 -13.58 19.89 3.03
C VAL A 8 -13.37 18.64 2.17
N GLU A 9 -12.12 18.39 1.79
CA GLU A 9 -11.71 17.09 1.24
C GLU A 9 -11.32 16.17 2.40
N PHE A 10 -11.86 14.96 2.41
CA PHE A 10 -11.44 13.90 3.32
C PHE A 10 -10.87 12.74 2.51
N GLN A 11 -9.69 12.25 2.91
CA GLN A 11 -9.08 11.09 2.28
C GLN A 11 -9.27 9.87 3.18
N VAL A 12 -9.92 8.83 2.64
CA VAL A 12 -10.03 7.53 3.31
C VAL A 12 -8.87 6.67 2.85
N ARG A 13 -8.04 6.22 3.79
CA ARG A 13 -6.86 5.39 3.51
C ARG A 13 -6.93 4.07 4.24
N GLY A 14 -6.55 2.99 3.54
CA GLY A 14 -6.23 1.71 4.18
C GLY A 14 -4.97 1.82 5.04
N MET A 15 -4.76 0.84 5.93
CA MET A 15 -3.57 0.81 6.81
C MET A 15 -2.25 0.82 6.00
N LEU A 16 -2.21 0.09 4.89
CA LEU A 16 -1.02 0.04 4.03
C LEU A 16 -0.77 1.37 3.31
N GLN A 17 -1.82 2.00 2.81
CA GLN A 17 -1.74 3.34 2.20
C GLN A 17 -1.28 4.39 3.23
N HIS A 18 -1.75 4.28 4.48
CA HIS A 18 -1.31 5.16 5.57
C HIS A 18 0.19 5.00 5.85
N LEU A 19 0.66 3.75 6.04
CA LEU A 19 2.08 3.45 6.24
C LEU A 19 2.95 3.93 5.08
N TRP A 20 2.51 3.73 3.84
CA TRP A 20 3.23 4.22 2.66
C TRP A 20 3.36 5.74 2.66
N ALA A 21 2.30 6.46 3.03
CA ALA A 21 2.33 7.91 3.15
C ALA A 21 3.27 8.39 4.27
N GLU A 22 3.30 7.72 5.42
CA GLU A 22 4.27 8.05 6.47
C GLU A 22 5.72 7.81 6.03
N VAL A 23 5.96 6.75 5.26
CA VAL A 23 7.29 6.45 4.72
C VAL A 23 7.72 7.50 3.71
N SER A 24 6.85 7.89 2.77
CA SER A 24 7.17 8.91 1.78
C SER A 24 7.39 10.29 2.42
N GLU A 25 6.62 10.61 3.46
CA GLU A 25 6.80 11.84 4.26
C GLU A 25 8.19 11.86 4.93
N LYS A 26 8.55 10.79 5.65
CA LYS A 26 9.85 10.69 6.33
C LYS A 26 11.03 10.75 5.36
N LEU A 27 10.91 10.10 4.20
CA LEU A 27 11.94 10.16 3.15
C LEU A 27 12.11 11.57 2.61
N SER A 28 11.01 12.31 2.47
CA SER A 28 11.04 13.69 2.02
C SER A 28 11.60 14.65 3.07
N ASP A 29 11.35 14.39 4.35
CA ASP A 29 11.88 15.21 5.45
C ASP A 29 13.40 15.02 5.64
N VAL A 30 13.92 13.80 5.41
CA VAL A 30 15.33 13.47 5.63
C VAL A 30 16.19 13.63 4.38
N GLY A 31 15.67 13.26 3.20
CA GLY A 31 16.47 13.12 1.98
C GLY A 31 16.28 14.26 0.98
N ASP A 32 15.04 14.48 0.54
CA ASP A 32 14.72 15.47 -0.51
C ASP A 32 13.23 15.88 -0.47
N PRO A 33 12.92 17.16 -0.20
CA PRO A 33 11.54 17.70 -0.22
C PRO A 33 10.75 17.43 -1.50
N SER A 34 11.43 17.22 -2.64
CA SER A 34 10.78 16.95 -3.92
C SER A 34 10.11 15.57 -3.98
N ILE A 35 10.45 14.63 -3.09
CA ILE A 35 9.86 13.28 -3.01
C ILE A 35 8.34 13.34 -2.83
N LYS A 36 7.81 14.26 -2.02
CA LYS A 36 6.35 14.46 -1.83
C LYS A 36 5.60 14.78 -3.13
N TYR A 37 6.31 15.29 -4.13
CA TYR A 37 5.76 15.69 -5.43
C TYR A 37 6.17 14.73 -6.57
N GLY A 38 6.66 13.54 -6.24
CA GLY A 38 7.16 12.58 -7.23
C GLY A 38 8.56 12.89 -7.77
N GLY A 39 9.29 13.79 -7.12
CA GLY A 39 10.70 14.07 -7.39
C GLY A 39 11.67 13.18 -6.58
N GLY A 40 12.93 13.60 -6.48
CA GLY A 40 13.98 12.87 -5.75
C GLY A 40 14.80 11.92 -6.61
N LYS A 41 15.68 11.13 -5.98
CA LYS A 41 16.51 10.14 -6.68
C LYS A 41 15.63 9.09 -7.38
N HIS A 42 16.02 8.69 -8.59
CA HIS A 42 15.27 7.73 -9.41
C HIS A 42 14.99 6.42 -8.63
N ASP A 43 15.96 5.90 -7.88
CA ASP A 43 15.78 4.65 -7.13
C ASP A 43 14.69 4.76 -6.05
N ILE A 44 14.60 5.93 -5.40
CA ILE A 44 13.58 6.21 -4.38
C ILE A 44 12.20 6.33 -5.03
N GLN A 45 12.10 7.07 -6.14
CA GLN A 45 10.85 7.18 -6.90
C GLN A 45 10.36 5.81 -7.36
N ALA A 46 11.25 5.01 -7.95
CA ALA A 46 10.92 3.67 -8.45
C ALA A 46 10.42 2.76 -7.32
N ALA A 47 11.10 2.76 -6.17
CA ALA A 47 10.70 1.94 -5.02
C ALA A 47 9.38 2.40 -4.39
N LEU A 48 9.12 3.72 -4.31
CA LEU A 48 7.84 4.25 -3.82
C LEU A 48 6.70 3.90 -4.78
N GLN A 49 6.93 4.02 -6.09
CA GLN A 49 5.96 3.65 -7.14
C GLN A 49 5.64 2.15 -7.13
N GLU A 50 6.68 1.30 -7.03
CA GLU A 50 6.53 -0.15 -6.91
C GLU A 50 5.74 -0.50 -5.65
N SER A 51 6.11 0.09 -4.51
CA SER A 51 5.41 -0.12 -3.24
C SER A 51 3.94 0.28 -3.32
N SER A 52 3.63 1.41 -3.96
CA SER A 52 2.24 1.85 -4.17
C SER A 52 1.46 0.86 -5.04
N SER A 53 2.08 0.31 -6.08
CA SER A 53 1.45 -0.70 -6.95
C SER A 53 1.16 -1.99 -6.20
N LEU A 54 2.11 -2.47 -5.39
CA LEU A 54 1.94 -3.68 -4.58
C LEU A 54 0.84 -3.53 -3.52
N ILE A 55 0.71 -2.34 -2.92
CA ILE A 55 -0.38 -2.04 -1.98
C ILE A 55 -1.74 -2.18 -2.69
N ALA A 56 -1.89 -1.57 -3.87
CA ALA A 56 -3.12 -1.65 -4.63
C ALA A 56 -3.48 -3.10 -5.01
N GLU A 57 -2.48 -3.92 -5.36
CA GLU A 57 -2.65 -5.34 -5.65
C GLU A 57 -3.09 -6.14 -4.41
N ILE A 58 -2.46 -5.89 -3.25
CA ILE A 58 -2.84 -6.50 -1.97
C ILE A 58 -4.29 -6.16 -1.63
N GLU A 59 -4.66 -4.88 -1.66
CA GLU A 59 -5.99 -4.42 -1.30
C GLU A 59 -7.06 -4.99 -2.25
N SER A 60 -6.76 -5.05 -3.55
CA SER A 60 -7.63 -5.68 -4.54
C SER A 60 -7.82 -7.18 -4.26
N THR A 61 -6.74 -7.87 -3.90
CA THR A 61 -6.78 -9.31 -3.57
C THR A 61 -7.54 -9.56 -2.27
N GLU A 62 -7.38 -8.71 -1.26
CA GLU A 62 -8.14 -8.78 0.00
C GLU A 62 -9.64 -8.61 -0.25
N ILE A 63 -10.04 -7.69 -1.14
CA ILE A 63 -11.43 -7.54 -1.57
C ILE A 63 -11.95 -8.83 -2.23
N LEU A 64 -11.17 -9.43 -3.14
CA LEU A 64 -11.53 -10.69 -3.80
C LEU A 64 -11.71 -11.84 -2.80
N ILE A 65 -10.82 -11.94 -1.80
CA ILE A 65 -10.94 -12.94 -0.73
C ILE A 65 -12.27 -12.76 0.01
N VAL A 66 -12.63 -11.55 0.42
CA VAL A 66 -13.89 -11.28 1.12
C VAL A 66 -15.11 -11.62 0.26
N TYR A 67 -15.08 -11.32 -1.03
CA TYR A 67 -16.18 -11.70 -1.94
C TYR A 67 -16.30 -13.21 -2.10
N SER A 68 -15.17 -13.90 -2.27
CA SER A 68 -15.12 -15.36 -2.40
C SER A 68 -15.56 -16.06 -1.12
N GLU A 69 -15.21 -15.54 0.06
CA GLU A 69 -15.70 -16.05 1.35
C GLU A 69 -17.22 -15.92 1.50
N LYS A 70 -17.80 -14.77 1.09
CA LYS A 70 -19.26 -14.57 1.10
C LYS A 70 -19.98 -15.53 0.16
N LYS A 71 -19.39 -15.83 -1.01
CA LYS A 71 -19.98 -16.71 -2.02
C LYS A 71 -19.89 -18.19 -1.65
N ASN A 72 -18.82 -18.58 -0.93
CA ASN A 72 -18.54 -19.95 -0.52
C ASN A 72 -19.03 -20.29 0.90
N PHE A 73 -20.00 -19.54 1.43
CA PHE A 73 -20.49 -19.73 2.80
C PHE A 73 -21.00 -21.16 3.09
N ASP A 74 -21.37 -21.93 2.04
CA ASP A 74 -21.84 -23.31 2.14
C ASP A 74 -20.91 -24.37 1.48
N SER A 75 -19.82 -23.98 0.81
CA SER A 75 -18.92 -24.93 0.11
C SER A 75 -17.64 -25.22 0.90
N LYS A 76 -17.30 -26.50 1.05
CA LYS A 76 -16.13 -26.97 1.83
C LYS A 76 -14.79 -26.83 1.11
N ASP A 77 -14.80 -26.39 -0.15
CA ASP A 77 -13.58 -26.24 -0.95
C ASP A 77 -13.01 -24.84 -0.81
N ASN A 78 -11.98 -24.73 0.04
CA ASN A 78 -11.25 -23.49 0.32
C ASN A 78 -9.90 -23.42 -0.42
N SER A 79 -9.66 -24.28 -1.41
CA SER A 79 -8.37 -24.36 -2.11
C SER A 79 -7.99 -23.02 -2.76
N GLU A 80 -8.91 -22.42 -3.52
CA GLU A 80 -8.68 -21.13 -4.19
C GLU A 80 -8.44 -19.98 -3.21
N LEU A 81 -9.20 -19.95 -2.10
CA LEU A 81 -9.03 -18.94 -1.04
C LEU A 81 -7.66 -19.03 -0.37
N ASN A 82 -7.16 -20.26 -0.15
CA ASN A 82 -5.84 -20.48 0.42
C ASN A 82 -4.73 -20.01 -0.52
N GLU A 83 -4.87 -20.21 -1.83
CA GLU A 83 -3.91 -19.72 -2.81
C GLU A 83 -3.90 -18.19 -2.88
N LEU A 84 -5.08 -17.54 -2.88
CA LEU A 84 -5.17 -16.07 -2.81
C LEU A 84 -4.49 -15.51 -1.55
N ARG A 85 -4.75 -16.11 -0.38
CA ARG A 85 -4.11 -15.71 0.89
C ARG A 85 -2.59 -15.91 0.87
N LYS A 86 -2.10 -17.00 0.26
CA LYS A 86 -0.66 -17.22 0.05
C LYS A 86 -0.05 -16.14 -0.84
N GLY A 87 -0.73 -15.78 -1.93
CA GLY A 87 -0.33 -14.69 -2.83
C GLY A 87 -0.15 -13.37 -2.06
N VAL A 88 -1.16 -12.97 -1.27
CA VAL A 88 -1.08 -11.77 -0.41
C VAL A 88 0.11 -11.83 0.54
N SER A 89 0.35 -12.99 1.17
CA SER A 89 1.48 -13.17 2.09
C SER A 89 2.84 -13.03 1.38
N GLN A 90 2.96 -13.55 0.17
CA GLN A 90 4.17 -13.44 -0.65
C GLN A 90 4.42 -11.99 -1.08
N ILE A 91 3.39 -11.29 -1.56
CA ILE A 91 3.49 -9.89 -1.96
C ILE A 91 3.92 -9.01 -0.77
N LYS A 92 3.31 -9.20 0.40
CA LYS A 92 3.68 -8.50 1.65
C LYS A 92 5.15 -8.73 2.02
N LYS A 93 5.65 -9.96 1.87
CA LYS A 93 7.08 -10.27 2.11
C LYS A 93 8.00 -9.59 1.09
N GLY A 94 7.65 -9.63 -0.19
CA GLY A 94 8.41 -8.97 -1.26
C GLY A 94 8.54 -7.47 -1.02
N MET A 95 7.42 -6.82 -0.68
CA MET A 95 7.38 -5.39 -0.34
C MET A 95 8.28 -5.07 0.86
N ALA A 96 8.22 -5.87 1.93
CA ALA A 96 9.07 -5.67 3.11
C ALA A 96 10.57 -5.77 2.80
N GLU A 97 10.97 -6.72 1.96
CA GLU A 97 12.37 -6.87 1.56
C GLU A 97 12.84 -5.74 0.64
N ASN A 98 12.01 -5.27 -0.29
CA ASN A 98 12.33 -4.13 -1.14
C ASN A 98 12.49 -2.85 -0.32
N LEU A 99 11.60 -2.60 0.65
CA LEU A 99 11.73 -1.47 1.57
C LEU A 99 13.02 -1.56 2.40
N LYS A 100 13.36 -2.74 2.94
CA LYS A 100 14.62 -2.93 3.68
C LYS A 100 15.85 -2.62 2.83
N LYS A 101 15.85 -2.99 1.55
CA LYS A 101 16.96 -2.68 0.63
C LYS A 101 17.07 -1.18 0.41
N LEU A 102 15.94 -0.49 0.22
CA LEU A 102 15.90 0.96 0.08
C LEU A 102 16.54 1.65 1.29
N PHE A 103 16.10 1.30 2.51
CA PHE A 103 16.61 1.91 3.75
C PHE A 103 18.07 1.58 4.06
N LYS A 104 18.64 0.50 3.49
CA LYS A 104 20.07 0.21 3.61
C LYS A 104 20.96 1.04 2.68
N ASN A 105 20.39 1.57 1.61
CA ASN A 105 21.10 2.33 0.58
C ASN A 105 20.89 3.85 0.70
N LEU A 106 20.09 4.28 1.69
CA LEU A 106 19.88 5.67 2.11
C LEU A 106 20.93 6.07 3.14
#